data_AF-A0A0U5FW85-F1
#
_entry.id   AF-A0A0U5FW85-F1
#
_cell.length_a   1.000
_cell.length_b   1.000
_cell.length_c   1.000
_cell.angle_alpha   90.00
_cell.angle_beta   90.00
_cell.angle_gamma   90.00
#
_symmetry.space_group_name_H-M   'P 1'
#
loop_
_entity.id
_entity.type
_entity.pdbx_description
1 polymer ?
#
loop_
_entity_poly.entity_id
_entity_poly.type
_entity_poly.pdbx_seq_one_letter_code
_entity_poly.pdbx_strand_id
1 'polypeptide(L)'
;MNKRRPSLDVDMGPRHIPIATRSYIGTSSTHTAGGGPEAQPDGLPGLPVRISTAKFDGLVLILRAFTHSWNYRSAVLFGHAAIVADEAEKLWALKLITNKLIPGQWDQVRSPPTTAELVQTQILRVRVKSGSVKVRAGPPADDRADLENAHVQAKCWAGYVPVVEHMLQPIQSAYINIREVPEHVKSL
;
A
#
# COMPACT_ATOMS: atom_id res chain seq x y z
N MET A 1 26.60 -2.31 -24.72
CA MET A 1 25.43 -3.06 -25.22
C MET A 1 24.28 -2.87 -24.22
N ASN A 2 23.35 -1.97 -24.51
CA ASN A 2 22.36 -1.45 -23.57
C ASN A 2 21.15 -2.41 -23.49
N LYS A 3 21.17 -3.37 -22.55
CA LYS A 3 20.03 -4.28 -22.34
C LYS A 3 18.92 -3.53 -21.61
N ARG A 4 17.93 -3.03 -22.36
CA ARG A 4 16.66 -2.52 -21.82
C ARG A 4 16.06 -3.60 -20.90
N ARG A 5 15.79 -3.24 -19.65
CA ARG A 5 15.06 -4.11 -18.72
C ARG A 5 13.60 -4.23 -19.21
N PRO A 6 13.00 -5.42 -19.22
CA PRO A 6 11.61 -5.57 -19.63
C PRO A 6 10.70 -4.85 -18.60
N SER A 7 9.93 -3.87 -19.07
CA SER A 7 8.76 -3.38 -18.36
C SER A 7 7.71 -4.50 -18.42
N LEU A 8 7.37 -5.07 -17.27
CA LEU A 8 6.19 -5.94 -17.16
C LEU A 8 4.98 -5.01 -17.16
N ASP A 9 4.38 -4.82 -18.33
CA ASP A 9 3.04 -4.25 -18.45
C ASP A 9 2.06 -5.29 -17.92
N VAL A 10 1.65 -5.12 -16.66
CA VAL A 10 0.58 -5.92 -16.07
C VAL A 10 -0.74 -5.30 -16.50
N ASP A 11 -1.46 -5.96 -17.41
CA ASP A 11 -2.83 -5.59 -17.77
C ASP A 11 -3.74 -5.74 -16.54
N MET A 12 -4.06 -4.59 -15.95
CA MET A 12 -4.94 -4.46 -14.79
C MET A 12 -6.23 -3.79 -15.27
N GLY A 13 -7.03 -4.53 -16.06
CA GLY A 13 -8.39 -4.12 -16.44
C GLY A 13 -9.19 -3.53 -15.27
N PRO A 14 -10.30 -2.80 -15.51
CA PRO A 14 -10.93 -1.92 -14.52
C PRO A 14 -11.26 -2.65 -13.21
N ARG A 15 -10.44 -2.43 -12.18
CA ARG A 15 -10.62 -2.99 -10.83
C ARG A 15 -11.02 -1.86 -9.86
N HIS A 16 -12.10 -2.08 -9.13
CA HIS A 16 -12.52 -1.22 -8.03
C HIS A 16 -11.72 -1.57 -6.78
N ILE A 17 -10.91 -0.64 -6.28
CA ILE A 17 -10.14 -0.84 -5.05
C ILE A 17 -10.72 0.10 -3.99
N PRO A 18 -11.40 -0.41 -2.94
CA PRO A 18 -11.72 0.40 -1.79
C PRO A 18 -10.41 0.75 -1.06
N ILE A 19 -10.17 2.04 -0.82
CA ILE A 19 -8.97 2.54 -0.16
C ILE A 19 -9.33 2.88 1.28
N ALA A 20 -8.77 2.13 2.22
CA ALA A 20 -8.68 2.51 3.61
C ALA A 20 -7.23 2.90 3.92
N THR A 21 -7.01 4.15 4.26
CA THR A 21 -5.70 4.73 4.51
C THR A 21 -5.19 4.34 5.89
N ARG A 22 -4.39 3.26 5.99
CA ARG A 22 -3.53 3.05 7.19
C ARG A 22 -2.21 2.29 6.93
N SER A 23 -1.64 2.46 5.75
CA SER A 23 -0.22 2.22 5.49
C SER A 23 0.16 3.29 4.49
N TYR A 24 1.13 4.16 4.79
CA TYR A 24 1.46 5.39 4.03
C TYR A 24 1.12 5.31 2.53
N ILE A 25 -0.12 5.74 2.20
CA ILE A 25 -0.57 6.01 0.85
C ILE A 25 -0.66 7.53 0.79
N GLY A 26 0.34 8.15 0.18
CA GLY A 26 0.30 9.57 -0.08
C GLY A 26 -0.74 9.84 -1.15
N THR A 27 -1.92 10.31 -0.77
CA THR A 27 -2.87 10.94 -1.71
C THR A 27 -2.53 12.43 -1.77
N SER A 28 -1.91 12.88 -2.86
CA SER A 28 -1.71 14.30 -3.11
C SER A 28 -2.82 14.79 -4.05
N SER A 29 -3.72 15.62 -3.56
CA SER A 29 -4.60 16.46 -4.39
C SER A 29 -3.92 17.81 -4.62
N THR A 30 -3.75 18.23 -5.87
CA THR A 30 -3.42 19.63 -6.16
C THR A 30 -4.66 20.48 -5.89
N HIS A 31 -4.63 21.27 -4.82
CA HIS A 31 -5.65 22.28 -4.54
C HIS A 31 -5.65 23.33 -5.65
N THR A 32 -6.74 23.41 -6.41
CA THR A 32 -7.21 24.68 -6.99
C THR A 32 -8.51 25.02 -6.26
N ALA A 33 -8.53 26.21 -5.67
CA ALA A 33 -9.66 26.70 -4.90
C ALA A 33 -10.82 27.08 -5.85
N GLY A 34 -12.04 26.70 -5.47
CA GLY A 34 -13.28 27.24 -6.04
C GLY A 34 -13.69 26.65 -7.39
N GLY A 35 -14.53 25.62 -7.35
CA GLY A 35 -15.19 25.05 -8.54
C GLY A 35 -15.29 23.53 -8.42
N GLY A 36 -16.51 22.99 -8.42
CA GLY A 36 -16.71 21.54 -8.50
C GLY A 36 -16.06 20.99 -9.78
N PRO A 37 -15.49 19.77 -9.79
CA PRO A 37 -14.74 19.28 -10.93
C PRO A 37 -15.64 19.14 -12.16
N GLU A 38 -15.31 19.92 -13.19
CA GLU A 38 -15.85 19.84 -14.54
C GLU A 38 -15.50 18.48 -15.17
N ALA A 39 -16.46 17.88 -15.89
CA ALA A 39 -16.29 16.58 -16.52
C ALA A 39 -15.25 16.62 -17.64
N GLN A 40 -14.28 15.70 -17.62
CA GLN A 40 -13.24 15.58 -18.63
C GLN A 40 -13.62 14.63 -19.80
N PRO A 41 -12.91 14.68 -20.94
CA PRO A 41 -13.39 14.21 -22.25
C PRO A 41 -13.56 12.68 -22.41
N ASP A 42 -13.26 11.88 -21.39
CA ASP A 42 -13.58 10.44 -21.35
C ASP A 42 -14.95 10.14 -20.70
N GLY A 43 -15.72 11.17 -20.33
CA GLY A 43 -17.14 11.06 -19.97
C GLY A 43 -17.42 10.40 -18.61
N LEU A 44 -16.41 10.27 -17.75
CA LEU A 44 -16.55 9.62 -16.44
C LEU A 44 -16.37 10.63 -15.31
N PRO A 45 -17.39 10.88 -14.46
CA PRO A 45 -17.31 11.88 -13.41
C PRO A 45 -16.36 11.44 -12.29
N GLY A 46 -15.39 12.27 -11.91
CA GLY A 46 -14.56 12.05 -10.72
C GLY A 46 -13.33 12.96 -10.60
N LEU A 47 -12.82 13.11 -9.37
CA LEU A 47 -11.60 13.86 -9.07
C LEU A 47 -10.36 13.06 -9.52
N PRO A 48 -9.47 13.60 -10.38
CA PRO A 48 -8.22 12.94 -10.72
C PRO A 48 -7.36 12.71 -9.47
N VAL A 49 -6.88 11.48 -9.28
CA VAL A 49 -6.07 11.08 -8.13
C VAL A 49 -4.84 10.28 -8.54
N ARG A 50 -3.79 10.42 -7.72
CA ARG A 50 -2.60 9.57 -7.73
C ARG A 50 -2.47 8.87 -6.38
N ILE A 51 -2.30 7.56 -6.42
CA ILE A 51 -2.13 6.69 -5.25
C ILE A 51 -0.75 6.07 -5.33
N SER A 52 0.12 6.37 -4.36
CA SER A 52 1.46 5.79 -4.29
C SER A 52 1.59 4.91 -3.06
N THR A 53 2.18 3.73 -3.20
CA THR A 53 2.49 2.81 -2.09
C THR A 53 3.87 2.19 -2.28
N ALA A 54 4.55 1.89 -1.18
CA ALA A 54 5.80 1.17 -1.17
C ALA A 54 5.88 0.25 0.05
N LYS A 55 6.51 -0.91 -0.13
CA LYS A 55 6.87 -1.86 0.92
C LYS A 55 8.37 -2.05 0.91
N PHE A 56 8.98 -1.89 2.07
CA PHE A 56 10.40 -2.11 2.30
C PHE A 56 10.64 -3.58 2.65
N ASP A 57 11.58 -4.22 1.96
CA ASP A 57 11.85 -5.65 2.07
C ASP A 57 13.27 -5.95 2.59
N GLY A 58 14.15 -4.94 2.68
CA GLY A 58 15.47 -5.10 3.28
C GLY A 58 16.52 -4.09 2.85
N LEU A 59 17.63 -4.06 3.59
CA LEU A 59 18.82 -3.28 3.26
C LEU A 59 19.73 -4.09 2.35
N VAL A 60 20.30 -3.47 1.32
CA VAL A 60 21.34 -4.06 0.47
C VAL A 60 22.63 -3.29 0.65
N LEU A 61 23.61 -3.95 1.25
CA LEU A 61 24.94 -3.43 1.52
C LEU A 61 25.90 -3.99 0.48
N ILE A 62 26.63 -3.09 -0.16
CA ILE A 62 27.57 -3.38 -1.25
C ILE A 62 28.99 -3.02 -0.76
N LEU A 63 30.03 -3.38 -1.53
CA LEU A 63 31.43 -3.15 -1.12
C LEU A 63 31.82 -1.66 -1.07
N ARG A 64 31.04 -0.78 -1.69
CA ARG A 64 31.27 0.68 -1.70
C ARG A 64 30.25 1.44 -0.85
N ALA A 65 30.74 2.33 0.01
CA ALA A 65 29.88 3.13 0.90
C ALA A 65 28.89 4.06 0.16
N PHE A 66 29.17 4.45 -1.09
CA PHE A 66 28.37 5.46 -1.81
C PHE A 66 27.08 4.93 -2.46
N THR A 67 26.88 3.60 -2.56
CA THR A 67 25.76 3.03 -3.35
C THR A 67 24.98 1.90 -2.65
N HIS A 68 24.89 1.92 -1.32
CA HIS A 68 23.93 1.09 -0.60
C HIS A 68 22.50 1.35 -1.10
N SER A 69 21.67 0.30 -1.10
CA SER A 69 20.31 0.37 -1.66
C SER A 69 19.37 -0.50 -0.84
N TRP A 70 18.13 -0.65 -1.29
CA TRP A 70 17.07 -1.36 -0.59
C TRP A 70 16.39 -2.37 -1.49
N ASN A 71 15.97 -3.50 -0.94
CA ASN A 71 14.94 -4.31 -1.56
C ASN A 71 13.58 -3.71 -1.21
N TYR A 72 12.72 -3.54 -2.21
CA TYR A 72 11.42 -2.92 -2.07
C TYR A 72 10.49 -3.29 -3.23
N ARG A 73 9.20 -3.09 -2.98
CA ARG A 73 8.13 -3.13 -3.98
C ARG A 73 7.33 -1.84 -3.88
N SER A 74 7.10 -1.17 -5.00
CA SER A 74 6.25 0.02 -5.03
C SER A 74 5.30 0.01 -6.21
N ALA A 75 4.18 0.70 -6.05
CA ALA A 75 3.20 0.93 -7.09
C ALA A 75 2.72 2.37 -7.04
N VAL A 76 2.52 2.96 -8.23
CA VAL A 76 1.84 4.24 -8.41
C VAL A 76 0.66 3.99 -9.33
N LEU A 77 -0.55 4.33 -8.88
CA LEU A 77 -1.79 4.22 -9.64
C LEU A 77 -2.33 5.61 -9.95
N PHE A 78 -2.79 5.80 -11.18
CA PHE A 78 -3.48 7.01 -11.64
C PHE A 78 -4.92 6.65 -11.97
N GLY A 79 -5.86 7.50 -11.58
CA GLY A 79 -7.27 7.24 -11.78
C GLY A 79 -8.15 8.40 -11.38
N HIS A 80 -9.44 8.11 -11.26
CA HIS A 80 -10.45 9.09 -10.82
C HIS A 80 -11.19 8.57 -9.60
N ALA A 81 -11.32 9.42 -8.59
CA ALA A 81 -12.04 9.15 -7.35
C ALA A 81 -13.44 9.77 -7.40
N ALA A 82 -14.43 9.06 -6.86
CA ALA A 82 -15.76 9.57 -6.60
C ALA A 82 -16.18 9.21 -5.17
N ILE A 83 -16.99 10.06 -4.55
CA ILE A 83 -17.60 9.75 -3.24
C ILE A 83 -18.68 8.68 -3.45
N VAL A 84 -18.68 7.68 -2.58
CA VAL A 84 -19.78 6.72 -2.48
C VAL A 84 -20.94 7.40 -1.74
N ALA A 85 -22.00 7.73 -2.48
CA ALA A 85 -23.16 8.45 -1.96
C ALA A 85 -24.26 7.50 -1.44
N ASP A 86 -24.41 6.33 -2.07
CA ASP A 86 -25.39 5.34 -1.65
C ASP A 86 -24.99 4.70 -0.31
N GLU A 87 -25.93 4.65 0.63
CA GLU A 87 -25.67 4.16 1.98
C GLU A 87 -25.39 2.65 2.00
N ALA A 88 -26.05 1.87 1.14
CA ALA A 88 -25.82 0.43 1.06
C ALA A 88 -24.44 0.11 0.46
N GLU A 89 -24.02 0.81 -0.60
CA GLU A 89 -22.65 0.73 -1.17
C GLU A 89 -21.61 1.15 -0.12
N LYS A 90 -21.91 2.18 0.69
CA LYS A 90 -21.02 2.65 1.76
C LYS A 90 -20.85 1.61 2.86
N LEU A 91 -21.93 1.01 3.34
CA LEU A 91 -21.90 -0.07 4.33
C LEU A 91 -21.17 -1.31 3.80
N TRP A 92 -21.42 -1.69 2.55
CA TRP A 92 -20.70 -2.76 1.88
C TRP A 92 -19.19 -2.48 1.81
N ALA A 93 -18.80 -1.26 1.42
CA ALA A 93 -17.41 -0.87 1.33
C ALA A 93 -16.72 -0.86 2.71
N LEU A 94 -17.41 -0.38 3.75
CA LEU A 94 -16.92 -0.41 5.13
C LEU A 94 -16.72 -1.85 5.64
N LYS A 95 -17.66 -2.75 5.34
CA LYS A 95 -17.52 -4.19 5.64
C LYS A 95 -16.30 -4.78 4.94
N LEU A 96 -16.14 -4.50 3.65
CA LEU A 96 -15.02 -4.99 2.85
C LEU A 96 -13.66 -4.47 3.37
N ILE A 97 -13.58 -3.19 3.72
CA ILE A 97 -12.39 -2.56 4.31
C ILE A 97 -12.03 -3.20 5.64
N THR A 98 -13.01 -3.32 6.54
CA THR A 98 -12.83 -3.88 7.88
C THR A 98 -12.32 -5.32 7.80
N ASN A 99 -13.00 -6.15 6.99
CA ASN A 99 -12.64 -7.56 6.84
C ASN A 99 -11.33 -7.78 6.07
N LYS A 100 -10.86 -6.79 5.29
CA LYS A 100 -9.56 -6.84 4.63
C LYS A 100 -8.40 -6.66 5.61
N LEU A 101 -8.62 -5.96 6.72
CA LEU A 101 -7.61 -5.79 7.78
C LEU A 101 -7.62 -6.97 8.74
N ILE A 102 -8.80 -7.37 9.22
CA ILE A 102 -8.98 -8.50 10.13
C ILE A 102 -10.16 -9.32 9.61
N PRO A 103 -9.94 -10.52 9.07
CA PRO A 103 -11.01 -11.35 8.51
C PRO A 103 -12.14 -11.59 9.51
N GLY A 104 -13.39 -11.37 9.07
CA GLY A 104 -14.59 -11.57 9.89
C GLY A 104 -14.86 -10.51 10.97
N GLN A 105 -13.96 -9.54 11.18
CA GLN A 105 -14.07 -8.55 12.25
C GLN A 105 -15.35 -7.72 12.21
N TRP A 106 -15.90 -7.45 11.01
CA TRP A 106 -17.12 -6.66 10.87
C TRP A 106 -18.30 -7.25 11.65
N ASP A 107 -18.43 -8.57 11.67
CA ASP A 107 -19.53 -9.26 12.33
C ASP A 107 -19.23 -9.51 13.84
N GLN A 108 -18.06 -9.08 14.33
CA GLN A 108 -17.55 -9.29 15.69
C GLN A 108 -17.48 -7.99 16.52
N VAL A 109 -17.95 -6.87 15.97
CA VAL A 109 -18.00 -5.56 16.64
C VAL A 109 -19.45 -5.06 16.77
N ARG A 110 -19.64 -3.98 17.55
CA ARG A 110 -20.95 -3.34 17.69
C ARG A 110 -21.51 -2.99 16.31
N SER A 111 -22.69 -3.53 16.02
CA SER A 111 -23.40 -3.37 14.76
C SER A 111 -24.88 -3.08 15.04
N PRO A 112 -25.57 -2.27 14.22
CA PRO A 112 -25.05 -1.52 13.07
C PRO A 112 -24.23 -0.28 13.46
N PRO A 113 -23.44 0.31 12.53
CA PRO A 113 -22.92 1.66 12.69
C PRO A 113 -24.06 2.65 12.97
N THR A 114 -23.79 3.63 13.83
CA THR A 114 -24.71 4.72 14.10
C THR A 114 -24.81 5.67 12.91
N THR A 115 -25.91 6.40 12.80
CA THR A 115 -26.08 7.44 11.77
C THR A 115 -24.97 8.49 11.83
N ALA A 116 -24.53 8.87 13.02
CA ALA A 116 -23.43 9.82 13.19
C ALA A 116 -22.11 9.30 12.61
N GLU A 117 -21.77 8.02 12.86
CA GLU A 117 -20.58 7.38 12.29
C GLU A 117 -20.66 7.32 10.76
N LEU A 118 -21.84 7.03 10.21
CA LEU A 118 -22.05 7.00 8.76
C LEU A 118 -21.96 8.39 8.12
N VAL A 119 -22.48 9.44 8.76
CA VAL A 119 -22.41 10.82 8.24
C VAL A 119 -20.97 11.36 8.28
N GLN A 120 -20.21 11.05 9.33
CA GLN A 120 -18.84 11.54 9.51
C GLN A 120 -17.80 10.81 8.65
N THR A 121 -18.11 9.59 8.18
CA THR A 121 -17.18 8.79 7.39
C THR A 121 -17.42 8.99 5.90
N GLN A 122 -16.41 9.31 5.09
CA GLN A 122 -16.55 9.35 3.63
C GLN A 122 -15.74 8.22 2.98
N ILE A 123 -16.35 7.53 2.01
CA ILE A 123 -15.71 6.46 1.24
C ILE A 123 -15.45 6.96 -0.17
N LEU A 124 -14.21 6.78 -0.63
CA LEU A 124 -13.82 7.07 -2.01
C LEU A 124 -13.74 5.77 -2.81
N ARG A 125 -14.46 5.73 -3.93
CA ARG A 125 -14.31 4.72 -4.96
C ARG A 125 -13.35 5.24 -6.01
N VAL A 126 -12.25 4.53 -6.24
CA VAL A 126 -11.29 4.90 -7.28
C VAL A 126 -11.37 3.93 -8.44
N ARG A 127 -11.59 4.48 -9.64
CA ARG A 127 -11.39 3.76 -10.90
C ARG A 127 -9.94 3.98 -11.35
N VAL A 128 -9.15 2.92 -11.34
CA VAL A 128 -7.77 2.95 -11.83
C VAL A 128 -7.78 3.04 -13.36
N LYS A 129 -7.03 4.00 -13.92
CA LYS A 129 -6.85 4.22 -15.36
C LYS A 129 -5.52 3.66 -15.85
N SER A 130 -4.46 3.86 -15.08
CA SER A 130 -3.13 3.33 -15.38
C SER A 130 -2.33 3.19 -14.10
N GLY A 131 -1.19 2.51 -14.18
CA GLY A 131 -0.26 2.44 -13.06
C GLY A 131 1.12 2.00 -13.50
N SER A 132 2.08 2.16 -12.60
CA SER A 132 3.43 1.65 -12.75
C SER A 132 3.85 0.94 -11.46
N VAL A 133 4.68 -0.08 -11.62
CA VAL A 133 5.27 -0.82 -10.51
C VAL A 133 6.79 -0.80 -10.61
N LYS A 134 7.45 -0.80 -9.47
CA LYS A 134 8.90 -0.96 -9.40
C LYS A 134 9.25 -1.94 -8.31
N VAL A 135 10.08 -2.92 -8.68
CA VAL A 135 10.58 -3.93 -7.76
C VAL A 135 12.10 -3.92 -7.83
N ARG A 136 12.73 -3.90 -6.65
CA ARG A 136 14.13 -4.27 -6.49
C ARG A 136 14.19 -5.41 -5.48
N ALA A 137 14.74 -6.53 -5.89
CA ALA A 137 14.90 -7.72 -5.07
C ALA A 137 16.25 -8.38 -5.36
N GLY A 138 16.77 -9.09 -4.37
CA GLY A 138 17.97 -9.92 -4.53
C GLY A 138 19.25 -9.28 -3.95
N PRO A 139 20.41 -9.89 -4.28
CA PRO A 139 21.70 -9.54 -3.67
C PRO A 139 22.26 -8.19 -4.15
N PRO A 140 23.35 -7.73 -3.51
CA PRO A 140 24.22 -6.67 -4.04
C PRO A 140 24.64 -6.91 -5.50
N ALA A 141 24.94 -5.83 -6.20
CA ALA A 141 25.56 -5.85 -7.52
C ALA A 141 26.73 -4.87 -7.50
N ASP A 142 27.92 -5.39 -7.19
CA ASP A 142 29.17 -4.65 -7.14
C ASP A 142 29.85 -4.58 -8.52
N ASP A 143 30.67 -3.55 -8.74
CA ASP A 143 31.38 -3.39 -10.00
C ASP A 143 32.57 -4.36 -10.07
N ARG A 144 32.96 -4.72 -11.30
CA ARG A 144 34.04 -5.68 -11.53
C ARG A 144 35.35 -5.30 -10.83
N ALA A 145 35.68 -4.01 -10.78
CA ALA A 145 36.91 -3.53 -10.13
C ALA A 145 36.94 -3.85 -8.63
N ASP A 146 35.81 -3.79 -7.93
CA ASP A 146 35.71 -4.14 -6.51
C ASP A 146 35.73 -5.68 -6.33
N LEU A 147 35.07 -6.40 -7.25
CA LEU A 147 35.05 -7.86 -7.29
C LEU A 147 36.38 -8.51 -7.70
N GLU A 148 37.32 -7.75 -8.26
CA GLU A 148 38.69 -8.20 -8.57
C GLU A 148 39.71 -7.68 -7.52
N ASN A 149 39.27 -6.81 -6.61
CA ASN A 149 40.13 -6.26 -5.56
C ASN A 149 40.12 -7.17 -4.31
N ALA A 150 41.14 -8.00 -4.19
CA ALA A 150 41.32 -8.92 -3.06
C ALA A 150 41.38 -8.21 -1.70
N HIS A 151 41.91 -6.98 -1.64
CA HIS A 151 41.97 -6.21 -0.40
C HIS A 151 40.58 -5.79 0.09
N VAL A 152 39.72 -5.35 -0.84
CA VAL A 152 38.34 -4.97 -0.55
C VAL A 152 37.54 -6.20 -0.12
N GLN A 153 37.64 -7.31 -0.85
CA GLN A 153 36.94 -8.55 -0.49
C GLN A 153 37.37 -9.13 0.86
N ALA A 154 38.63 -8.95 1.26
CA ALA A 154 39.12 -9.42 2.55
C ALA A 154 38.67 -8.54 3.74
N LYS A 155 38.25 -7.30 3.50
CA LYS A 155 37.93 -6.32 4.56
C LYS A 155 36.49 -5.86 4.61
N CYS A 156 35.75 -5.96 3.50
CA CYS A 156 34.41 -5.41 3.36
C CYS A 156 33.38 -6.54 3.26
N TRP A 157 32.26 -6.38 3.96
CA TRP A 157 31.11 -7.26 3.84
C TRP A 157 30.10 -6.68 2.83
N ALA A 158 29.58 -7.54 1.96
CA ALA A 158 28.46 -7.23 1.08
C ALA A 158 27.38 -8.31 1.20
N GLY A 159 26.13 -7.89 1.23
CA GLY A 159 24.98 -8.77 1.32
C GLY A 159 23.69 -7.98 1.42
N TYR A 160 22.59 -8.66 1.73
CA TYR A 160 21.36 -7.97 2.07
C TYR A 160 20.80 -8.48 3.40
N VAL A 161 20.21 -7.56 4.16
CA VAL A 161 19.53 -7.83 5.42
C VAL A 161 18.03 -7.78 5.15
N PRO A 162 17.33 -8.93 5.12
CA PRO A 162 15.89 -8.94 4.92
C PRO A 162 15.17 -8.21 6.06
N VAL A 163 14.07 -7.54 5.74
CA VAL A 163 13.14 -7.00 6.73
C VAL A 163 11.80 -7.69 6.59
N VAL A 164 11.33 -8.23 7.71
CA VAL A 164 10.07 -8.97 7.80
C VAL A 164 9.20 -8.27 8.83
N GLU A 165 7.98 -7.92 8.41
CA GLU A 165 6.95 -7.38 9.29
C GLU A 165 6.04 -8.54 9.71
N HIS A 166 5.79 -8.67 11.01
CA HIS A 166 4.86 -9.64 11.57
C HIS A 166 4.03 -8.97 12.66
N MET A 167 2.80 -9.44 12.84
CA MET A 167 1.98 -9.00 13.98
C MET A 167 2.50 -9.67 15.25
N LEU A 168 2.51 -8.92 16.35
CA LEU A 168 2.84 -9.44 17.67
C LEU A 168 1.58 -9.93 18.38
N GLN A 169 1.75 -10.51 19.57
CA GLN A 169 0.65 -10.96 20.41
C GLN A 169 -0.36 -9.82 20.67
N PRO A 170 -1.68 -10.08 20.53
CA PRO A 170 -2.70 -9.08 20.79
C PRO A 170 -2.61 -8.56 22.23
N ILE A 171 -2.60 -7.24 22.37
CA ILE A 171 -2.60 -6.58 23.67
C ILE A 171 -4.03 -6.17 24.00
N GLN A 172 -4.60 -6.79 25.03
CA GLN A 172 -5.97 -6.53 25.44
C GLN A 172 -6.11 -5.18 26.16
N SER A 173 -7.18 -4.46 25.85
CA SER A 173 -7.51 -3.23 26.56
C SER A 173 -8.06 -3.48 27.97
N ALA A 174 -7.71 -2.60 28.92
CA ALA A 174 -8.09 -2.71 30.32
C ALA A 174 -9.59 -2.57 30.61
N TYR A 175 -10.37 -1.96 29.71
CA TYR A 175 -11.81 -1.73 29.89
C TYR A 175 -12.70 -2.86 29.33
N ILE A 176 -12.10 -3.92 28.77
CA ILE A 176 -12.86 -5.04 28.20
C ILE A 176 -13.09 -6.13 29.25
N ASN A 177 -14.35 -6.55 29.40
CA ASN A 177 -14.73 -7.62 30.34
C ASN A 177 -14.52 -9.03 29.76
N ILE A 178 -14.36 -9.17 28.44
CA ILE A 178 -14.05 -10.45 27.80
C ILE A 178 -12.60 -10.79 28.11
N ARG A 179 -12.31 -11.97 28.66
CA ARG A 179 -10.94 -12.36 29.07
C ARG A 179 -10.15 -13.06 27.98
N GLU A 180 -10.81 -13.60 26.97
CA GLU A 180 -10.17 -14.37 25.91
C GLU A 180 -10.17 -13.60 24.59
N VAL A 181 -9.00 -13.58 23.95
CA VAL A 181 -8.86 -13.02 22.60
C VAL A 181 -9.65 -13.90 21.62
N PRO A 182 -10.51 -13.32 20.75
CA PRO A 182 -11.24 -14.08 19.73
C PRO A 182 -10.31 -14.86 18.79
N GLU A 183 -10.74 -16.04 18.34
CA GLU A 183 -9.93 -16.92 17.48
C GLU A 183 -9.47 -16.25 16.17
N HIS A 184 -10.34 -15.46 15.53
CA HIS A 184 -10.00 -14.75 14.29
C HIS A 184 -8.95 -13.65 14.48
N VAL A 185 -8.68 -13.24 15.72
CA VAL A 185 -7.60 -12.30 16.09
C VAL A 185 -6.34 -13.05 16.52
N LYS A 186 -6.48 -14.20 17.19
CA LYS A 186 -5.35 -15.09 17.52
C LYS A 186 -4.66 -15.66 16.28
N SER A 187 -5.40 -15.81 15.17
CA SER A 187 -4.90 -16.37 13.91
C SER A 187 -4.23 -15.36 12.97
N LEU A 188 -4.03 -14.10 13.39
CA LEU A 188 -3.36 -13.06 12.61
C LEU A 188 -1.82 -13.24 12.64
#